data_AF-A0A327UA85-F1
#
_entry.id   AF-A0A327UA85-F1
#
_cell.length_a   1.000
_cell.length_b   1.000
_cell.length_c   1.000
_cell.angle_alpha   90.00
_cell.angle_beta   90.00
_cell.angle_gamma   90.00
#
_symmetry.space_group_name_H-M   'P 1'
#
loop_
_entity.id
_entity.type
_entity.pdbx_description
1 polymer ?
#
loop_
_entity_poly.entity_id
_entity_poly.type
_entity_poly.pdbx_seq_one_letter_code
_entity_poly.pdbx_strand_id
1 'polypeptide(L)' 'MGDKVISERLVGTSTVHGRTLEVHRLTWRDAPGLSYDVVDGATGELLTVDESFDEVPRLDQLCELLEAQQKIGTSSPRP' A
#
# COMPACT_ATOMS: atom_id res chain seq x y z
N MET A 1 -1.86 20.45 -6.46
CA MET A 1 -2.68 21.07 -5.39
C MET A 1 -4.13 20.76 -5.72
N GLY A 2 -4.81 19.82 -5.09
CA GLY A 2 -4.37 18.71 -4.27
C GLY A 2 -5.42 17.63 -4.45
N ASP A 3 -4.99 16.44 -4.84
CA ASP A 3 -5.85 15.28 -4.99
C ASP A 3 -6.42 14.96 -3.60
N LYS A 4 -7.63 15.45 -3.34
CA LYS A 4 -8.29 15.21 -2.06
C LYS A 4 -8.94 13.84 -2.13
N VAL A 5 -8.37 12.89 -1.39
CA VAL A 5 -9.08 11.66 -1.00
C VAL A 5 -10.39 12.08 -0.34
N ILE A 6 -11.51 11.63 -0.91
CA ILE A 6 -12.86 11.91 -0.39
C ILE A 6 -13.34 10.81 0.55
N SER A 7 -12.80 9.61 0.40
CA SER A 7 -13.13 8.47 1.26
C SER A 7 -12.02 7.46 1.20
N GLU A 8 -11.64 6.97 2.37
CA GLU A 8 -10.78 5.80 2.56
C GLU A 8 -11.63 4.70 3.19
N ARG A 9 -11.51 3.47 2.68
CA ARG A 9 -12.21 2.31 3.24
C ARG A 9 -11.33 1.08 3.18
N LEU A 10 -11.16 0.40 4.31
CA LEU A 10 -10.57 -0.93 4.34
C LEU A 10 -11.43 -1.90 3.49
N VAL A 11 -10.83 -2.43 2.43
CA VAL A 11 -11.48 -3.36 1.50
C VAL A 11 -11.01 -4.80 1.69
N GLY A 12 -9.85 -5.01 2.29
CA GLY A 12 -9.34 -6.33 2.56
C GLY A 12 -8.18 -6.32 3.55
N THR A 13 -7.96 -7.46 4.18
CA THR A 13 -6.81 -7.73 5.03
C THR A 13 -6.19 -9.04 4.58
N SER A 14 -4.88 -9.07 4.37
CA SER A 14 -4.15 -10.27 3.97
C SER A 14 -2.95 -10.48 4.87
N THR A 15 -2.70 -11.72 5.29
CA THR A 15 -1.52 -12.07 6.08
C THR A 15 -0.44 -12.61 5.16
N VAL A 16 0.69 -11.90 5.07
CA VAL A 16 1.81 -12.21 4.18
C VAL A 16 3.10 -12.24 5.00
N HIS A 17 3.86 -13.33 4.92
CA HIS A 17 5.08 -13.54 5.74
C HIS A 17 4.88 -13.33 7.26
N GLY A 18 3.67 -13.61 7.77
CA GLY A 18 3.32 -13.39 9.18
C GLY A 18 3.04 -11.93 9.56
N ARG A 19 3.06 -11.00 8.59
CA ARG A 19 2.60 -9.63 8.75
C ARG A 19 1.18 -9.48 8.22
N THR A 20 0.38 -8.67 8.91
CA THR A 20 -0.97 -8.35 8.47
C THR A 20 -0.89 -7.11 7.60
N LEU A 21 -1.36 -7.21 6.37
CA LEU A 21 -1.45 -6.11 5.42
C LEU A 21 -2.90 -5.73 5.24
N GLU A 22 -3.16 -4.44 5.35
CA GLU A 22 -4.47 -3.82 5.24
C GLU A 22 -4.55 -3.08 3.91
N VAL A 23 -5.55 -3.42 3.09
CA VAL A 23 -5.76 -2.80 1.78
C VAL A 23 -6.85 -1.75 1.92
N HIS A 24 -6.48 -0.49 1.77
CA HIS A 24 -7.34 0.68 1.90
C HIS A 24 -7.68 1.20 0.52
N ARG A 25 -8.97 1.19 0.17
CA ARG A 25 -9.46 1.82 -1.06
C ARG A 25 -9.63 3.31 -0.84
N LEU A 26 -8.86 4.08 -1.59
CA LEU A 26 -8.97 5.51 -1.73
C LEU A 26 -9.89 5.86 -2.90
N THR A 27 -10.85 6.73 -2.63
CA THR A 27 -11.67 7.36 -3.67
C THR A 27 -11.23 8.81 -3.79
N TRP A 28 -10.90 9.24 -5.01
CA TRP A 28 -10.45 10.59 -5.29
C TRP A 28 -11.60 11.45 -5.81
N ARG A 29 -11.58 12.75 -5.50
CA ARG A 29 -12.61 13.69 -5.98
C ARG A 29 -12.50 13.99 -7.48
N ASP A 30 -11.29 14.23 -7.94
CA ASP A 30 -11.00 14.84 -9.25
C ASP A 30 -10.34 13.87 -10.24
N ALA A 31 -10.11 12.61 -9.83
CA ALA A 31 -9.59 11.57 -10.71
C ALA A 31 -10.68 10.51 -10.97
N PRO A 32 -10.89 10.07 -12.22
CA PRO A 32 -11.89 9.05 -12.57
C PRO A 32 -11.47 7.61 -12.16
N GLY A 33 -10.66 7.46 -11.11
CA GLY A 33 -10.07 6.18 -10.68
C GLY A 33 -10.24 5.93 -9.18
N LEU A 34 -10.32 4.64 -8.83
CA LEU A 34 -10.12 4.16 -7.46
C LEU A 34 -8.64 3.88 -7.31
N SER A 35 -8.07 4.21 -6.15
CA SER A 35 -6.73 3.74 -5.81
C SER A 35 -6.78 2.86 -4.59
N TYR A 36 -5.80 1.98 -4.46
CA TYR A 36 -5.69 1.04 -3.37
C TYR A 36 -4.31 1.18 -2.77
N ASP A 37 -4.30 1.61 -1.52
CA ASP A 37 -3.10 1.68 -0.70
C ASP A 37 -2.99 0.46 0.20
N VAL A 38 -1.76 0.07 0.49
CA VAL A 38 -1.46 -1.06 1.35
C VAL A 38 -0.74 -0.53 2.58
N VAL A 39 -1.29 -0.82 3.74
CA VAL A 39 -0.74 -0.44 5.04
C VAL A 39 -0.33 -1.70 5.79
N ASP A 40 0.82 -1.68 6.44
CA ASP A 40 1.21 -2.71 7.39
C ASP A 40 0.36 -2.53 8.66
N GLY A 41 -0.55 -3.46 8.93
CA GLY A 41 -1.44 -3.40 10.09
C GLY A 41 -0.74 -3.67 11.42
N ALA A 42 0.53 -4.10 11.42
CA ALA A 42 1.31 -4.27 12.65
C ALA A 42 2.02 -2.97 13.05
N THR A 43 2.57 -2.22 12.07
CA THR A 43 3.30 -0.96 12.34
C THR A 43 2.49 0.30 12.04
N GLY A 44 1.42 0.18 11.25
CA GLY A 44 0.67 1.30 10.67
C GLY A 44 1.42 2.00 9.53
N GLU A 45 2.46 1.37 8.98
CA GLU A 45 3.30 1.97 7.93
C GLU A 45 2.66 1.79 6.54
N LEU A 46 2.56 2.87 5.78
CA LEU A 46 2.11 2.81 4.39
C LEU A 46 3.21 2.15 3.54
N LEU A 47 2.90 1.03 2.88
CA LEU A 47 3.83 0.31 2.02
C LEU A 47 3.80 0.82 0.56
N THR A 48 2.70 1.44 0.15
CA THR A 48 2.50 2.08 -1.17
C THR A 48 2.82 3.57 -1.12
N VAL A 49 4.02 3.94 -0.66
CA VAL A 49 4.42 5.35 -0.49
C VAL A 49 4.61 6.08 -1.83
N ASP A 50 5.16 5.39 -2.83
CA ASP A 50 5.48 5.96 -4.14
C ASP A 50 4.36 5.80 -5.17
N GLU A 51 3.68 4.66 -5.17
CA GLU A 51 2.64 4.34 -6.14
C GLU A 51 1.52 3.52 -5.48
N SER A 52 0.28 4.01 -5.60
CA SER A 52 -0.92 3.28 -5.22
C SER A 52 -1.38 2.39 -6.37
N PHE A 53 -2.05 1.28 -6.07
CA PHE A 53 -2.59 0.40 -7.10
C PHE A 53 -3.88 0.96 -7.70
N ASP A 54 -4.08 0.80 -9.01
CA ASP A 54 -5.35 1.14 -9.69
C ASP A 54 -6.47 0.12 -9.42
N GLU A 55 -6.10 -1.09 -9.00
CA GLU A 55 -7.01 -2.20 -8.69
C GLU A 55 -6.68 -2.84 -7.34
N VAL A 56 -7.58 -3.67 -6.81
CA VAL A 56 -7.32 -4.39 -5.55
C VAL A 56 -6.09 -5.29 -5.75
N PRO A 57 -4.99 -5.07 -5.00
CA PRO A 57 -3.78 -5.87 -5.15
C PRO A 57 -4.05 -7.33 -4.78
N ARG A 58 -3.50 -8.23 -5.58
CA ARG A 58 -3.57 -9.68 -5.33
C ARG A 58 -2.52 -10.10 -4.31
N LEU A 59 -2.68 -11.29 -3.75
CA LEU A 59 -1.74 -11.84 -2.77
C LEU A 59 -0.30 -11.87 -3.29
N ASP A 60 -0.07 -12.28 -4.54
CA ASP A 60 1.27 -12.28 -5.15
C ASP A 60 1.89 -10.87 -5.19
N GLN A 61 1.10 -9.85 -5.56
CA GLN A 61 1.57 -8.46 -5.59
C GLN A 61 1.87 -7.93 -4.18
N LEU A 62 1.07 -8.33 -3.18
CA LEU A 62 1.33 -7.99 -1.78
C LEU A 62 2.62 -8.63 -1.26
N CYS A 63 2.91 -9.87 -1.67
CA CYS A 63 4.20 -10.52 -1.40
C CYS A 63 5.35 -9.73 -2.04
N GLU A 64 5.26 -9.42 -3.34
CA GLU A 64 6.28 -8.67 -4.07
C GLU A 64 6.52 -7.28 -3.47
N LEU A 65 5.46 -6.57 -3.09
CA LEU A 65 5.52 -5.27 -2.43
C LEU A 65 6.30 -5.37 -1.10
N LEU A 66 5.97 -6.37 -0.29
CA LEU A 66 6.63 -6.58 1.00
C LEU A 66 8.11 -6.99 0.83
N GLU A 67 8.43 -7.79 -0.18
CA GLU A 67 9.79 -8.13 -0.53
C GLU A 67 10.58 -6.91 -1.03
N ALA A 68 9.94 -6.04 -1.82
CA ALA A 68 10.54 -4.79 -2.28
C ALA A 68 10.86 -3.86 -1.11
N GLN A 69 9.91 -3.65 -0.19
CA GLN A 69 10.13 -2.83 1.00
C GLN A 69 11.24 -3.36 1.91
N GLN A 70 11.36 -4.68 2.07
CA GLN A 70 12.47 -5.29 2.81
C GLN A 70 13.84 -5.08 2.14
N LYS A 71 13.87 -5.05 0.80
CA LYS A 71 15.09 -4.74 0.03
C LYS A 71 15.46 -3.25 0.12
N ILE A 72 14.47 -2.36 0.17
CA ILE A 72 14.69 -0.91 0.29
C ILE A 72 15.17 -0.56 1.71
N GLY A 73 14.59 -1.18 2.74
CA GLY A 73 14.98 -1.01 4.15
C GLY A 73 16.38 -1.54 4.51
N THR A 74 17.05 -2.27 3.61
CA THR A 74 18.43 -2.76 3.80
C THR A 74 19.47 -2.02 2.96
N SER A 75 19.07 -1.05 2.13
CA SER A 75 20.00 -0.26 1.32
C SER A 75 20.31 1.10 1.97
N SER A 76 21.07 1.07 3.06
CA SER A 76 22.01 2.14 3.37
C SER A 76 23.37 1.80 2.75
N PRO A 77 23.73 2.33 1.57
CA PRO A 77 25.14 2.55 1.26
C PRO A 77 25.57 3.80 2.02
N ARG A 78 26.38 3.62 3.06
CA ARG A 78 27.20 4.67 3.69
C ARG A 78 27.96 5.45 2.61
N PRO A 79 28.13 6.76 2.80
CA PRO A 79 29.45 7.24 3.24
C PRO A 79 29.41 8.00 4.57
#